data_AF-A0A419DH34-F1
#
_entry.id   AF-A0A419DH34-F1
#
_cell.length_a   1.000
_cell.length_b   1.000
_cell.length_c   1.000
_cell.angle_alpha   90.00
_cell.angle_beta   90.00
_cell.angle_gamma   90.00
#
_symmetry.space_group_name_H-M   'P 1'
#
loop_
_entity.id
_entity.type
_entity.pdbx_description
1 polymer ?
#
loop_
_entity_poly.entity_id
_entity_poly.type
_entity_poly.pdbx_seq_one_letter_code
_entity_poly.pdbx_strand_id
1 'polypeptide(L)'
;MNFIAKTLSPSDLLASHFLERAKELQASVEPIKVLKSRTFHIGEANVLVRASSDGNRRYFFGINYITVEEIANLDNPFIAFICGSVDKVVIIPAKILFKHLPQISHDRNGEYKVNIDKELNIVLAGRNNRIDCNEFINNWNMLLSPPKIEEEAKNTVEESLHSILQGRLLEIGNIRGYQTYCPNKSKIFNETKLEEISTLQTCPKLQFSDYDLLRQIDVLWFKNRGNNIVPESAFEVELSTGVWSGVGRMATLLDYNSVKFYVIANDPKKYNQVINSFSEHKERYQFVANDLVGELYSAEKNLKELRIDIGL
;
A
#
# COMPACT_ATOMS: atom_id res chain seq x y z
N MET A 1 16.92 32.56 -12.43
CA MET A 1 15.78 32.03 -11.65
C MET A 1 16.32 31.52 -10.33
N ASN A 2 16.07 32.24 -9.24
CA ASN A 2 16.54 31.87 -7.91
C ASN A 2 15.79 30.60 -7.45
N PHE A 3 16.51 29.49 -7.37
CA PHE A 3 16.07 28.34 -6.57
C PHE A 3 16.09 28.78 -5.11
N ILE A 4 14.92 29.17 -4.59
CA ILE A 4 14.74 29.34 -3.15
C ILE A 4 14.92 27.94 -2.56
N ALA A 5 16.04 27.73 -1.87
CA ALA A 5 16.25 26.53 -1.07
C ALA A 5 15.10 26.43 -0.07
N LYS A 6 14.21 25.46 -0.27
CA LYS A 6 13.03 25.26 0.57
C LYS A 6 13.54 24.91 1.97
N THR A 7 13.30 25.78 2.94
CA THR A 7 13.71 25.56 4.33
C THR A 7 12.99 24.31 4.84
N LEU A 8 13.74 23.31 5.28
CA LEU A 8 13.20 22.05 5.80
C LEU A 8 12.37 22.33 7.06
N SER A 9 11.22 21.66 7.21
CA SER A 9 10.45 21.76 8.44
C SER A 9 11.21 21.10 9.61
N PRO A 10 10.90 21.42 10.88
CA PRO A 10 11.55 20.77 12.03
C PRO A 10 11.44 19.23 12.00
N SER A 11 10.29 18.70 11.59
CA SER A 11 10.11 17.24 11.42
C SER A 11 10.96 16.67 10.26
N ASP A 12 11.21 17.45 9.21
CA ASP A 12 12.08 17.02 8.10
C ASP A 12 13.54 16.95 8.52
N LEU A 13 13.99 17.93 9.32
CA LEU A 13 15.34 17.92 9.89
C LEU A 13 15.54 16.72 10.81
N LEU A 14 14.56 16.44 11.68
CA LEU A 14 14.59 15.24 12.54
C LEU A 14 14.67 13.94 11.75
N ALA A 15 13.85 13.81 10.69
CA ALA A 15 13.91 12.65 9.82
C ALA A 15 15.26 12.54 9.10
N SER A 16 15.84 13.66 8.63
CA SER A 16 17.18 13.66 8.01
C SER A 16 18.26 13.19 8.97
N HIS A 17 18.30 13.73 10.19
CA HIS A 17 19.27 13.33 11.20
C HIS A 17 19.11 11.86 11.60
N PHE A 18 17.88 11.33 11.65
CA PHE A 18 17.65 9.90 11.89
C PHE A 18 18.26 9.03 10.79
N LEU A 19 18.09 9.42 9.51
CA LEU A 19 18.66 8.68 8.38
C LEU A 19 20.18 8.79 8.32
N GLU A 20 20.76 9.93 8.70
CA GLU A 20 22.21 10.10 8.86
C GLU A 20 22.73 9.16 9.96
N ARG A 21 22.06 9.12 11.11
CA ARG A 21 22.41 8.21 12.20
C ARG A 21 22.33 6.74 11.79
N ALA A 22 21.32 6.36 11.01
CA ALA A 22 21.20 5.01 10.46
C ALA A 22 22.41 4.64 9.58
N LYS A 23 22.87 5.57 8.73
CA LYS A 23 24.05 5.37 7.87
C LYS A 23 25.35 5.23 8.67
N GLU A 24 25.51 6.00 9.75
CA GLU A 24 26.68 5.87 10.65
C GLU A 24 26.78 4.49 11.29
N LEU A 25 25.63 3.85 11.55
CA LEU A 25 25.54 2.49 12.08
C LEU A 25 25.73 1.41 10.99
N GLN A 26 26.29 1.78 9.83
CA GLN A 26 26.53 0.92 8.68
C GLN A 26 25.28 0.25 8.09
N ALA A 27 24.10 0.79 8.35
CA ALA A 27 22.89 0.35 7.66
C ALA A 27 22.90 0.84 6.20
N SER A 28 22.56 -0.02 5.25
CA SER A 28 22.04 0.45 3.95
C SER A 28 20.78 1.27 4.21
N VAL A 29 20.64 2.41 3.54
CA VAL A 29 19.46 3.26 3.66
C VAL A 29 18.98 3.65 2.27
N GLU A 30 17.87 3.06 1.85
CA GLU A 30 17.30 3.30 0.52
C GLU A 30 15.83 3.72 0.63
N PRO A 31 15.42 4.84 -0.01
CA PRO A 31 14.02 5.22 -0.01
C PRO A 31 13.19 4.23 -0.84
N ILE A 32 12.04 3.82 -0.30
CA ILE A 32 11.08 2.98 -1.02
C ILE A 32 10.23 3.87 -1.92
N LYS A 33 10.71 4.10 -3.15
CA LYS A 33 10.12 5.08 -4.08
C LYS A 33 8.70 4.77 -4.53
N VAL A 34 8.28 3.50 -4.47
CA VAL A 34 6.92 3.09 -4.86
C VAL A 34 5.86 3.52 -3.85
N LEU A 35 6.26 3.85 -2.62
CA LEU A 35 5.40 4.38 -1.57
C LEU A 35 5.53 5.90 -1.50
N LYS A 36 4.41 6.60 -1.27
CA LYS A 36 4.41 8.06 -1.01
C LYS A 36 4.86 8.40 0.42
N SER A 37 4.76 7.44 1.33
CA SER A 37 5.14 7.59 2.73
C SER A 37 6.67 7.68 2.89
N ARG A 38 7.13 8.21 4.02
CA ARG A 38 8.57 8.30 4.37
C ARG A 38 9.08 6.94 4.83
N THR A 39 9.09 5.99 3.91
CA THR A 39 9.47 4.61 4.18
C THR A 39 10.81 4.31 3.53
N PHE A 40 11.68 3.70 4.31
CA PHE A 40 13.05 3.41 3.92
C PHE A 40 13.38 1.96 4.21
N HIS A 41 14.11 1.32 3.32
CA HIS A 41 14.81 0.09 3.64
C HIS A 41 16.03 0.46 4.48
N ILE A 42 16.09 -0.03 5.74
CA ILE A 42 17.17 0.23 6.69
C ILE A 42 17.65 -1.11 7.25
N GLY A 43 18.85 -1.53 6.88
CA GLY A 43 19.36 -2.86 7.26
C GLY A 43 18.49 -3.96 6.66
N GLU A 44 17.83 -4.76 7.50
CA GLU A 44 16.93 -5.85 7.09
C GLU A 44 15.45 -5.50 7.27
N ALA A 45 15.13 -4.23 7.58
CA ALA A 45 13.80 -3.76 7.92
C ALA A 45 13.25 -2.73 6.91
N ASN A 46 11.92 -2.71 6.75
CA ASN A 46 11.20 -1.66 6.04
C ASN A 46 10.59 -0.70 7.06
N VAL A 47 11.12 0.53 7.13
CA VAL A 47 10.89 1.46 8.25
C VAL A 47 10.10 2.67 7.81
N LEU A 48 8.88 2.83 8.33
CA LEU A 48 8.13 4.06 8.24
C LEU A 48 8.66 5.07 9.27
N VAL A 49 9.21 6.18 8.79
CA VAL A 49 9.76 7.25 9.65
C VAL A 49 8.71 8.31 9.90
N ARG A 50 8.35 8.54 11.17
CA ARG A 50 7.47 9.63 11.62
C ARG A 50 8.22 10.50 12.62
N ALA A 51 8.12 11.82 12.47
CA ALA A 51 8.82 12.77 13.32
C ALA A 51 7.86 13.84 13.86
N SER A 52 7.96 14.11 15.15
CA SER A 52 7.28 15.20 15.84
C SER A 52 8.31 16.03 16.56
N SER A 53 8.28 17.35 16.39
CA SER A 53 8.99 18.27 17.28
C SER A 53 8.43 18.20 18.70
N ASP A 54 9.15 18.77 19.66
CA ASP A 54 8.76 18.71 21.07
C ASP A 54 7.40 19.36 21.31
N GLY A 55 6.48 18.59 21.90
CA GLY A 55 5.15 19.04 22.27
C GLY A 55 5.06 19.33 23.77
N ASN A 56 4.16 20.23 24.17
CA ASN A 56 3.98 20.65 25.57
C ASN A 56 3.67 19.49 26.55
N ARG A 57 3.20 18.32 26.08
CA ARG A 57 2.89 17.15 26.93
C ARG A 57 3.12 15.77 26.29
N ARG A 58 2.90 15.63 24.99
CA ARG A 58 3.04 14.36 24.24
C ARG A 58 3.58 14.65 22.85
N TYR A 59 4.12 13.62 22.20
CA TYR A 59 4.46 13.62 20.79
C TYR A 59 3.28 13.05 20.01
N PHE A 60 2.91 13.70 18.91
CA PHE A 60 1.76 13.33 18.10
C PHE A 60 2.20 12.89 16.72
N PHE A 61 1.67 11.77 16.25
CA PHE A 61 1.91 11.24 14.93
C PHE A 61 0.59 10.79 14.32
N GLY A 62 0.15 11.46 13.25
CA GLY A 62 -0.87 10.89 12.36
C GLY A 62 -0.29 9.67 11.64
N ILE A 63 -1.08 8.67 11.27
CA ILE A 63 -0.74 7.65 10.27
C ILE A 63 -2.01 7.31 9.50
N ASN A 64 -1.99 7.53 8.18
CA ASN A 64 -3.13 7.21 7.33
C ASN A 64 -3.31 5.69 7.20
N TYR A 65 -4.56 5.22 7.16
CA TYR A 65 -4.90 3.81 7.04
C TYR A 65 -4.28 3.13 5.79
N ILE A 66 -4.16 3.83 4.65
CA ILE A 66 -3.52 3.31 3.43
C ILE A 66 -2.07 2.96 3.76
N THR A 67 -1.38 3.88 4.43
CA THR A 67 0.02 3.68 4.83
C THR A 67 0.16 2.53 5.82
N VAL A 68 -0.77 2.38 6.77
CA VAL A 68 -0.79 1.23 7.68
C VAL A 68 -0.90 -0.07 6.89
N GLU A 69 -1.87 -0.16 5.97
CA GLU A 69 -2.10 -1.36 5.15
C GLU A 69 -0.90 -1.66 4.26
N GLU A 70 -0.32 -0.65 3.62
CA GLU A 70 0.88 -0.79 2.80
C GLU A 70 2.04 -1.36 3.61
N ILE A 71 2.30 -0.80 4.80
CA ILE A 71 3.38 -1.25 5.69
C ILE A 71 3.09 -2.65 6.26
N ALA A 72 1.84 -2.99 6.57
CA ALA A 72 1.46 -4.28 7.14
C ALA A 72 1.74 -5.46 6.21
N ASN A 73 1.73 -5.24 4.90
CA ASN A 73 2.00 -6.27 3.90
C ASN A 73 3.47 -6.28 3.42
N LEU A 74 4.35 -5.46 4.01
CA LEU A 74 5.80 -5.54 3.76
C LEU A 74 6.46 -6.55 4.70
N ASP A 75 7.58 -7.12 4.26
CA ASP A 75 8.45 -7.92 5.12
C ASP A 75 9.12 -7.05 6.18
N ASN A 76 9.36 -7.62 7.37
CA ASN A 76 10.02 -6.95 8.50
C ASN A 76 9.58 -5.47 8.66
N PRO A 77 8.27 -5.19 8.84
CA PRO A 77 7.81 -3.82 8.86
C PRO A 77 8.05 -3.20 10.24
N PHE A 78 8.62 -2.00 10.26
CA PHE A 78 8.91 -1.22 11.46
C PHE A 78 8.37 0.20 11.33
N ILE A 79 8.17 0.84 12.48
CA ILE A 79 7.86 2.27 12.55
C ILE A 79 8.86 2.91 13.51
N ALA A 80 9.50 3.99 13.06
CA ALA A 80 10.38 4.81 13.87
C ALA A 80 9.68 6.12 14.20
N PHE A 81 9.35 6.32 15.48
CA PHE A 81 8.75 7.55 16.00
C PHE A 81 9.82 8.43 16.65
N ILE A 82 10.26 9.47 15.94
CA ILE A 82 11.26 10.42 16.41
C ILE A 82 10.56 11.49 17.26
N CYS A 83 10.87 11.48 18.56
CA CYS A 83 10.20 12.28 19.58
C CYS A 83 11.08 13.48 19.98
N GLY A 84 11.09 14.52 19.15
CA GLY A 84 11.80 15.79 19.38
C GLY A 84 13.32 15.72 19.20
N SER A 85 13.96 14.56 19.34
CA SER A 85 15.39 14.32 19.09
C SER A 85 15.64 12.91 18.55
N VAL A 86 16.74 12.72 17.83
CA VAL A 86 17.25 11.40 17.42
C VAL A 86 17.75 10.54 18.58
N ASP A 87 17.91 11.14 19.77
CA ASP A 87 18.17 10.41 21.02
C ASP A 87 16.89 9.92 21.71
N LYS A 88 15.72 10.20 21.11
CA LYS A 88 14.40 9.82 21.64
C LYS A 88 13.57 9.23 20.52
N VAL A 89 13.95 8.04 20.06
CA VAL A 89 13.25 7.33 18.98
C VAL A 89 12.64 6.05 19.51
N VAL A 90 11.34 5.84 19.29
CA VAL A 90 10.71 4.53 19.50
C VAL A 90 10.77 3.77 18.18
N ILE A 91 11.58 2.70 18.13
CA ILE A 91 11.74 1.82 16.97
C ILE A 91 10.98 0.52 17.23
N ILE A 92 9.73 0.45 16.80
CA ILE A 92 8.81 -0.64 17.14
C ILE A 92 8.48 -1.49 15.90
N PRO A 93 8.43 -2.83 16.01
CA PRO A 93 7.83 -3.68 14.99
C PRO A 93 6.40 -3.24 14.69
N ALA A 94 6.10 -2.96 13.42
CA ALA A 94 4.81 -2.39 13.02
C ALA A 94 3.64 -3.31 13.40
N LYS A 95 3.83 -4.63 13.29
CA LYS A 95 2.85 -5.65 13.69
C LYS A 95 2.42 -5.52 15.16
N ILE A 96 3.28 -5.04 16.06
CA ILE A 96 2.90 -4.78 17.47
C ILE A 96 1.92 -3.61 17.53
N LEU A 97 2.23 -2.48 16.89
CA LEU A 97 1.32 -1.34 16.84
C LEU A 97 -0.03 -1.72 16.21
N PHE A 98 0.00 -2.51 15.13
CA PHE A 98 -1.19 -2.85 14.34
C PHE A 98 -2.24 -3.63 15.14
N LYS A 99 -1.82 -4.54 16.02
CA LYS A 99 -2.72 -5.25 16.96
C LYS A 99 -3.48 -4.31 17.90
N HIS A 100 -2.96 -3.10 18.13
CA HIS A 100 -3.56 -2.10 19.02
C HIS A 100 -4.26 -0.96 18.28
N LEU A 101 -4.31 -0.95 16.95
CA LEU A 101 -5.01 0.09 16.17
C LEU A 101 -6.48 0.29 16.57
N PRO A 102 -7.28 -0.74 16.90
CA PRO A 102 -8.65 -0.53 17.38
C PRO A 102 -8.75 0.28 18.68
N GLN A 103 -7.66 0.38 19.44
CA GLN A 103 -7.56 1.16 20.67
C GLN A 103 -6.92 2.53 20.45
N ILE A 104 -6.57 2.90 19.22
CA ILE A 104 -5.99 4.19 18.86
C ILE A 104 -7.10 5.03 18.23
N SER A 105 -7.28 6.25 18.74
CA SER A 105 -8.25 7.17 18.14
C SER A 105 -7.88 7.46 16.69
N HIS A 106 -8.87 7.52 15.81
CA HIS A 106 -8.70 7.92 14.42
C HIS A 106 -9.72 9.01 14.06
N ASP A 107 -9.45 9.79 13.02
CA ASP A 107 -10.43 10.72 12.49
C ASP A 107 -11.30 10.09 11.38
N ARG A 108 -12.28 10.86 10.90
CA ARG A 108 -13.18 10.46 9.80
C ARG A 108 -12.46 10.37 8.45
N ASN A 109 -11.26 10.95 8.34
CA ASN A 109 -10.45 10.89 7.13
C ASN A 109 -9.54 9.63 7.13
N GLY A 110 -9.68 8.77 8.14
CA GLY A 110 -8.94 7.53 8.28
C GLY A 110 -7.50 7.72 8.72
N GLU A 111 -7.19 8.81 9.43
CA GLU A 111 -5.89 8.98 10.07
C GLU A 111 -5.91 8.51 11.53
N TYR A 112 -5.07 7.51 11.86
CA TYR A 112 -4.78 7.11 13.23
C TYR A 112 -3.94 8.16 13.95
N LYS A 113 -4.33 8.50 15.17
CA LYS A 113 -3.72 9.52 16.02
C LYS A 113 -2.86 8.88 17.11
N VAL A 114 -1.65 8.49 16.73
CA VAL A 114 -0.68 7.88 17.66
C VAL A 114 -0.11 8.96 18.55
N ASN A 115 -0.27 8.80 19.87
CA ASN A 115 0.29 9.70 20.87
C ASN A 115 1.34 8.95 21.68
N ILE A 116 2.51 9.57 21.86
CA ILE A 116 3.60 9.03 22.69
C ILE A 116 3.82 9.97 23.87
N ASP A 117 3.86 9.42 25.09
CA ASP A 117 4.11 10.21 26.30
C ASP A 117 5.60 10.54 26.51
N LYS A 118 5.94 11.23 27.61
CA LYS A 118 7.31 11.70 27.85
C LYS A 118 8.25 10.58 28.28
N GLU A 119 7.68 9.50 28.78
CA GLU A 119 8.33 8.22 29.06
C GLU A 119 8.47 7.37 27.79
N LEU A 120 8.08 7.90 26.62
CA LEU A 120 8.17 7.27 25.30
C LEU A 120 7.27 6.03 25.13
N ASN A 121 6.17 5.94 25.89
CA ASN A 121 5.17 4.89 25.73
C ASN A 121 4.03 5.32 24.79
N ILE A 122 3.51 4.38 24.00
CA ILE A 122 2.38 4.65 23.10
C ILE A 122 1.08 4.62 23.90
N VAL A 123 0.33 5.73 23.85
CA VAL A 123 -0.93 5.90 24.58
C VAL A 123 -2.09 5.25 23.82
N LEU A 124 -2.87 4.45 24.54
CA LEU A 124 -4.07 3.79 24.03
C LEU A 124 -5.34 4.38 24.66
N ALA A 125 -6.50 4.03 24.11
CA ALA A 125 -7.80 4.35 24.68
C ALA A 125 -7.96 3.74 26.08
N GLY A 126 -8.54 4.51 27.00
CA GLY A 126 -8.71 4.13 28.40
C GLY A 126 -7.71 4.82 29.35
N ARG A 127 -8.08 4.91 30.63
CA ARG A 127 -7.25 5.58 31.63
C ARG A 127 -6.00 4.74 31.89
N ASN A 128 -4.84 5.36 31.77
CA ASN A 128 -3.54 4.76 32.03
C ASN A 128 -3.18 3.54 31.13
N ASN A 129 -3.85 3.36 30.01
CA ASN A 129 -3.55 2.28 29.06
C ASN A 129 -2.43 2.70 28.10
N ARG A 130 -1.32 1.96 28.08
CA ARG A 130 -0.17 2.20 27.19
C ARG A 130 0.43 0.88 26.68
N ILE A 131 1.08 0.95 25.53
CA ILE A 131 2.09 -0.02 25.12
C ILE A 131 3.41 0.42 25.76
N ASP A 132 4.01 -0.44 26.59
CA ASP A 132 5.37 -0.23 27.10
C ASP A 132 6.35 -0.33 25.93
N CYS A 133 7.16 0.71 25.75
CA CYS A 133 8.12 0.79 24.66
C CYS A 133 9.58 0.82 25.12
N ASN A 134 9.86 0.56 26.41
CA ASN A 134 11.22 0.63 26.96
C ASN A 134 12.26 -0.16 26.14
N GLU A 135 11.90 -1.36 25.67
CA GLU A 135 12.78 -2.20 24.85
C GLU A 135 12.98 -1.72 23.40
N PHE A 136 12.14 -0.79 22.94
CA PHE A 136 12.15 -0.23 21.58
C PHE A 136 12.85 1.12 21.47
N ILE A 137 13.16 1.76 22.60
CA ILE A 137 13.77 3.10 22.63
C ILE A 137 15.21 3.04 22.12
N ASN A 138 15.47 3.72 20.99
CA ASN A 138 16.75 3.77 20.27
C ASN A 138 17.38 2.39 20.02
N ASN A 139 16.56 1.34 19.93
CA ASN A 139 17.05 -0.02 19.75
C ASN A 139 17.32 -0.31 18.26
N TRP A 140 18.38 0.30 17.73
CA TRP A 140 18.78 0.19 16.32
C TRP A 140 19.07 -1.24 15.86
N ASN A 141 19.46 -2.12 16.79
CA ASN A 141 19.71 -3.53 16.49
C ASN A 141 18.48 -4.23 15.91
N MET A 142 17.26 -3.76 16.24
CA MET A 142 16.03 -4.32 15.68
C MET A 142 15.90 -4.10 14.17
N LEU A 143 16.53 -3.05 13.62
CA LEU A 143 16.52 -2.78 12.17
C LEU A 143 17.63 -3.56 11.45
N LEU A 144 18.79 -3.69 12.09
CA LEU A 144 19.95 -4.38 11.54
C LEU A 144 19.81 -5.90 11.57
N SER A 145 19.16 -6.42 12.60
CA SER A 145 18.97 -7.86 12.82
C SER A 145 17.61 -8.08 13.49
N PRO A 146 16.51 -7.86 12.76
CA PRO A 146 15.17 -8.06 13.30
C PRO A 146 15.02 -9.49 13.79
N PRO A 147 14.32 -9.71 14.91
CA PRO A 147 14.07 -11.05 15.41
C PRO A 147 13.37 -11.86 14.32
N LYS A 148 13.90 -13.06 14.03
CA LYS A 148 13.33 -13.95 13.02
C LYS A 148 11.95 -14.40 13.52
N ILE A 149 10.91 -13.90 12.87
CA ILE A 149 9.57 -14.45 13.00
C ILE A 149 9.49 -15.51 11.89
N GLU A 150 9.44 -16.79 12.28
CA GLU A 150 9.23 -17.89 11.34
C GLU A 150 7.85 -17.72 10.69
N GLU A 151 7.80 -17.71 9.34
CA GLU A 151 6.67 -18.12 8.46
C GLU A 151 6.40 -17.27 7.20
N GLU A 152 7.08 -16.14 6.96
CA GLU A 152 6.83 -15.36 5.74
C GLU A 152 7.99 -15.46 4.74
N ALA A 153 7.69 -15.90 3.52
CA ALA A 153 8.65 -15.86 2.41
C ALA A 153 9.03 -14.41 2.13
N LYS A 154 10.34 -14.12 2.04
CA LYS A 154 10.80 -12.76 1.76
C LYS A 154 10.29 -12.29 0.38
N ASN A 155 9.38 -11.32 0.34
CA ASN A 155 8.92 -10.64 -0.85
C ASN A 155 9.61 -9.28 -0.99
N THR A 156 9.84 -8.86 -2.23
CA THR A 156 10.23 -7.48 -2.49
C THR A 156 9.07 -6.53 -2.19
N VAL A 157 9.38 -5.26 -1.89
CA VAL A 157 8.36 -4.24 -1.63
C VAL A 157 7.46 -4.02 -2.85
N GLU A 158 8.00 -4.15 -4.06
CA GLU A 158 7.22 -4.10 -5.30
C GLU A 158 6.24 -5.27 -5.41
N GLU A 159 6.63 -6.49 -5.06
CA GLU A 159 5.72 -7.66 -5.05
C GLU A 159 4.62 -7.53 -4.01
N SER A 160 4.96 -7.04 -2.81
CA SER A 160 3.97 -6.75 -1.77
C SER A 160 2.96 -5.70 -2.24
N LEU A 161 3.44 -4.58 -2.80
CA LEU A 161 2.55 -3.52 -3.29
C LEU A 161 1.73 -3.98 -4.50
N HIS A 162 2.27 -4.84 -5.37
CA HIS A 162 1.53 -5.43 -6.49
C HIS A 162 0.34 -6.23 -5.96
N SER A 163 0.61 -7.10 -4.98
CA SER A 163 -0.41 -7.91 -4.30
C SER A 163 -1.47 -7.05 -3.61
N ILE A 164 -1.06 -5.96 -2.94
CA ILE A 164 -1.97 -4.99 -2.32
C ILE A 164 -2.92 -4.37 -3.36
N LEU A 165 -2.38 -3.88 -4.48
CA LEU A 165 -3.19 -3.25 -5.51
C LEU A 165 -4.16 -4.25 -6.17
N GLN A 166 -3.71 -5.48 -6.42
CA GLN A 166 -4.58 -6.55 -6.92
C GLN A 166 -5.70 -6.85 -5.92
N GLY A 167 -5.39 -7.02 -4.63
CA GLY A 167 -6.38 -7.24 -3.58
C GLY A 167 -7.42 -6.12 -3.46
N ARG A 168 -6.97 -4.86 -3.48
CA ARG A 168 -7.87 -3.69 -3.49
C ARG A 168 -8.80 -3.70 -4.71
N LEU A 169 -8.28 -3.96 -5.90
CA LEU A 169 -9.08 -4.03 -7.12
C LEU A 169 -10.10 -5.17 -7.10
N LEU A 170 -9.74 -6.34 -6.55
CA LEU A 170 -10.67 -7.45 -6.36
C LEU A 170 -11.80 -7.04 -5.40
N GLU A 171 -11.47 -6.49 -4.23
CA GLU A 171 -12.48 -6.08 -3.25
C GLU A 171 -13.38 -4.95 -3.77
N ILE A 172 -12.83 -3.94 -4.45
CA ILE A 172 -13.64 -2.89 -5.11
C ILE A 172 -14.62 -3.53 -6.10
N GLY A 173 -14.14 -4.45 -6.93
CA GLY A 173 -14.98 -5.16 -7.91
C GLY A 173 -16.13 -5.91 -7.22
N ASN A 174 -15.81 -6.64 -6.14
CA ASN A 174 -16.79 -7.38 -5.34
C ASN A 174 -17.82 -6.46 -4.69
N ILE A 175 -17.40 -5.34 -4.09
CA ILE A 175 -18.28 -4.33 -3.49
C ILE A 175 -19.28 -3.79 -4.53
N ARG A 176 -18.81 -3.60 -5.76
CA ARG A 176 -19.63 -3.12 -6.88
C ARG A 176 -20.47 -4.21 -7.56
N GLY A 177 -20.43 -5.45 -7.07
CA GLY A 177 -21.21 -6.57 -7.59
C GLY A 177 -20.66 -7.20 -8.87
N TYR A 178 -19.39 -6.97 -9.20
CA TYR A 178 -18.72 -7.66 -10.31
C TYR A 178 -18.28 -9.07 -9.89
N GLN A 179 -18.16 -9.94 -10.88
CA GLN A 179 -17.37 -11.14 -10.74
C GLN A 179 -15.91 -10.84 -11.06
N THR A 180 -15.02 -11.12 -10.14
CA THR A 180 -13.60 -10.78 -10.17
C THR A 180 -12.71 -12.01 -10.33
N TYR A 181 -11.61 -11.87 -11.07
CA TYR A 181 -10.58 -12.88 -11.28
C TYR A 181 -9.19 -12.25 -11.17
N CYS A 182 -8.23 -12.98 -10.59
CA CYS A 182 -6.81 -12.66 -10.56
C CYS A 182 -5.98 -13.94 -10.73
N PRO A 183 -4.90 -13.94 -11.54
CA PRO A 183 -4.03 -15.11 -11.71
C PRO A 183 -3.13 -15.38 -10.49
N ASN A 184 -2.82 -14.36 -9.67
CA ASN A 184 -1.87 -14.44 -8.55
C ASN A 184 -2.49 -15.06 -7.29
N LYS A 185 -3.05 -16.27 -7.42
CA LYS A 185 -3.88 -16.95 -6.41
C LYS A 185 -3.28 -17.00 -5.00
N SER A 186 -2.00 -17.34 -4.88
CA SER A 186 -1.33 -17.56 -3.60
C SER A 186 -0.78 -16.29 -2.94
N LYS A 187 -0.79 -15.14 -3.63
CA LYS A 187 -0.35 -13.88 -3.05
C LYS A 187 -1.32 -13.46 -1.95
N ILE A 188 -0.80 -12.76 -0.94
CA ILE A 188 -1.54 -12.38 0.27
C ILE A 188 -1.82 -10.88 0.23
N PHE A 189 -3.04 -10.52 0.58
CA PHE A 189 -3.47 -9.16 0.86
C PHE A 189 -4.30 -9.17 2.15
N ASN A 190 -3.88 -8.39 3.15
CA ASN A 190 -4.56 -8.31 4.44
C ASN A 190 -4.82 -9.70 5.06
N GLU A 191 -3.75 -10.50 5.15
CA GLU A 191 -3.75 -11.86 5.71
C GLU A 191 -4.61 -12.88 4.92
N THR A 192 -5.22 -12.47 3.80
CA THR A 192 -6.09 -13.31 2.97
C THR A 192 -5.44 -13.56 1.62
N LYS A 193 -5.50 -14.79 1.09
CA LYS A 193 -5.01 -15.06 -0.26
C LYS A 193 -5.90 -14.42 -1.32
N LEU A 194 -5.33 -13.97 -2.44
CA LEU A 194 -6.10 -13.37 -3.53
C LEU A 194 -7.12 -14.34 -4.14
N GLU A 195 -6.89 -15.66 -4.08
CA GLU A 195 -7.87 -16.67 -4.51
C GLU A 195 -9.13 -16.72 -3.64
N GLU A 196 -9.01 -16.38 -2.35
CA GLU A 196 -10.14 -16.33 -1.41
C GLU A 196 -10.97 -15.05 -1.57
N ILE A 197 -10.34 -13.98 -2.08
CA ILE A 197 -10.99 -12.71 -2.40
C ILE A 197 -11.64 -12.76 -3.79
N SER A 198 -11.01 -13.44 -4.75
CA SER A 198 -11.52 -13.58 -6.12
C SER A 198 -12.82 -14.38 -6.15
N THR A 199 -13.86 -13.83 -6.79
CA THR A 199 -15.13 -14.56 -6.93
C THR A 199 -15.08 -15.67 -7.98
N LEU A 200 -14.15 -15.58 -8.95
CA LEU A 200 -13.96 -16.56 -10.01
C LEU A 200 -12.62 -17.29 -9.79
N GLN A 201 -12.70 -18.60 -9.59
CA GLN A 201 -11.53 -19.45 -9.39
C GLN A 201 -10.78 -19.77 -10.68
N THR A 202 -11.43 -19.60 -11.82
CA THR A 202 -10.85 -19.80 -13.16
C THR A 202 -11.24 -18.65 -14.06
N CYS A 203 -10.34 -18.27 -14.97
CA CYS A 203 -10.64 -17.25 -15.96
C CYS A 203 -11.72 -17.77 -16.93
N PRO A 204 -12.80 -17.03 -17.18
CA PRO A 204 -13.75 -17.37 -18.24
C PRO A 204 -13.08 -17.39 -19.61
N LYS A 205 -13.44 -18.36 -20.45
CA LYS A 205 -13.09 -18.33 -21.87
C LYS A 205 -14.06 -17.42 -22.62
N LEU A 206 -13.52 -16.46 -23.38
CA LEU A 206 -14.33 -15.58 -24.22
C LEU A 206 -14.07 -15.89 -25.70
N GLN A 207 -15.10 -15.71 -26.53
CA GLN A 207 -15.10 -16.14 -27.93
C GLN A 207 -14.06 -15.40 -28.79
N PHE A 208 -13.91 -14.10 -28.58
CA PHE A 208 -13.06 -13.19 -29.35
C PHE A 208 -11.84 -12.72 -28.54
N SER A 209 -11.22 -13.62 -27.77
CA SER A 209 -9.99 -13.32 -27.02
C SER A 209 -9.05 -14.50 -27.05
N ASP A 210 -7.74 -14.24 -27.11
CA ASP A 210 -6.72 -15.21 -26.76
C ASP A 210 -6.78 -15.48 -25.24
N TYR A 211 -7.13 -16.72 -24.89
CA TYR A 211 -7.28 -17.16 -23.50
C TYR A 211 -5.97 -17.14 -22.71
N ASP A 212 -4.84 -17.42 -23.36
CA ASP A 212 -3.54 -17.47 -22.68
C ASP A 212 -3.04 -16.07 -22.30
N LEU A 213 -3.37 -15.06 -23.11
CA LEU A 213 -3.15 -13.66 -22.75
C LEU A 213 -4.18 -13.20 -21.71
N LEU A 214 -5.47 -13.51 -21.93
CA LEU A 214 -6.56 -13.08 -21.05
C LEU A 214 -6.34 -13.53 -19.61
N ARG A 215 -6.00 -14.80 -19.40
CA ARG A 215 -5.85 -15.37 -18.05
C ARG A 215 -4.65 -14.83 -17.28
N GLN A 216 -3.75 -14.09 -17.93
CA GLN A 216 -2.57 -13.46 -17.34
C GLN A 216 -2.78 -11.98 -17.00
N ILE A 217 -3.92 -11.37 -17.35
CA ILE A 217 -4.23 -10.00 -16.94
C ILE A 217 -4.36 -9.96 -15.41
N ASP A 218 -3.71 -8.99 -14.78
CA ASP A 218 -3.57 -8.92 -13.32
C ASP A 218 -4.90 -8.97 -12.56
N VAL A 219 -5.89 -8.18 -13.00
CA VAL A 219 -7.26 -8.28 -12.47
C VAL A 219 -8.26 -8.11 -13.61
N LEU A 220 -9.28 -8.97 -13.62
CA LEU A 220 -10.42 -8.88 -14.54
C LEU A 220 -11.72 -8.79 -13.77
N TRP A 221 -12.59 -7.88 -14.22
CA TRP A 221 -13.97 -7.78 -13.77
C TRP A 221 -14.92 -8.20 -14.87
N PHE A 222 -15.93 -8.97 -14.49
CA PHE A 222 -16.97 -9.48 -15.35
C PHE A 222 -18.34 -9.14 -14.77
N LYS A 223 -19.35 -9.10 -15.64
CA LYS A 223 -20.76 -9.06 -15.27
C LYS A 223 -21.49 -10.28 -15.83
N ASN A 224 -22.48 -10.74 -15.09
CA ASN A 224 -23.47 -11.67 -15.62
C ASN A 224 -24.49 -10.90 -16.48
N ARG A 225 -24.75 -11.39 -17.69
CA ARG A 225 -25.83 -10.96 -18.57
C ARG A 225 -26.61 -12.18 -19.05
N GLY A 226 -27.71 -12.46 -18.36
CA GLY A 226 -28.47 -13.70 -18.55
C GLY A 226 -27.58 -14.90 -18.22
N ASN A 227 -27.45 -15.83 -19.17
CA ASN A 227 -26.62 -17.03 -19.03
C ASN A 227 -25.16 -16.81 -19.45
N ASN A 228 -24.80 -15.61 -19.88
CA ASN A 228 -23.46 -15.28 -20.36
C ASN A 228 -22.70 -14.43 -19.35
N ILE A 229 -21.39 -14.62 -19.31
CA ILE A 229 -20.45 -13.75 -18.59
C ILE A 229 -19.77 -12.83 -19.59
N VAL A 230 -19.72 -11.53 -19.29
CA VAL A 230 -19.13 -10.52 -20.18
C VAL A 230 -18.04 -9.75 -19.45
N PRO A 231 -16.88 -9.48 -20.08
CA PRO A 231 -15.85 -8.64 -19.48
C PRO A 231 -16.35 -7.20 -19.36
N GLU A 232 -16.04 -6.55 -18.23
CA GLU A 232 -16.34 -5.14 -17.99
C GLU A 232 -15.06 -4.30 -17.92
N SER A 233 -14.05 -4.77 -17.19
CA SER A 233 -12.83 -4.01 -16.95
C SER A 233 -11.63 -4.93 -16.81
N ALA A 234 -10.50 -4.47 -17.33
CA ALA A 234 -9.21 -5.13 -17.20
C ALA A 234 -8.22 -4.14 -16.56
N PHE A 235 -7.42 -4.65 -15.64
CA PHE A 235 -6.45 -3.87 -14.90
C PHE A 235 -5.08 -4.53 -14.99
N GLU A 236 -4.06 -3.71 -15.24
CA GLU A 236 -2.66 -4.10 -15.22
C GLU A 236 -1.91 -3.22 -14.22
N VAL A 237 -1.15 -3.83 -13.32
CA VAL A 237 -0.45 -3.14 -12.24
C VAL A 237 1.05 -3.11 -12.57
N GLU A 238 1.53 -1.93 -13.00
CA GLU A 238 2.89 -1.72 -13.49
C GLU A 238 3.71 -0.91 -12.45
N LEU A 239 4.25 -1.62 -11.45
CA LEU A 239 5.10 -1.02 -10.41
C LEU A 239 6.57 -0.93 -10.82
N SER A 240 7.05 -1.90 -11.59
CA SER A 240 8.46 -1.99 -11.93
C SER A 240 8.85 -1.01 -13.04
N THR A 241 10.10 -0.55 -12.98
CA THR A 241 10.69 0.31 -14.02
C THR A 241 11.08 -0.45 -15.30
N GLY A 242 10.72 -1.74 -15.43
CA GLY A 242 11.07 -2.63 -16.53
C GLY A 242 10.12 -2.64 -17.75
N VAL A 243 9.85 -3.81 -18.33
CA VAL A 243 9.03 -3.97 -19.54
C VAL A 243 7.54 -3.94 -19.18
N TRP A 244 6.79 -3.00 -19.77
CA TRP A 244 5.33 -2.86 -19.58
C TRP A 244 4.57 -3.83 -20.47
N SER A 245 4.74 -5.12 -20.19
CA SER A 245 4.13 -6.19 -20.97
C SER A 245 2.62 -6.32 -20.74
N GLY A 246 2.09 -5.75 -19.65
CA GLY A 246 0.67 -5.85 -19.30
C GLY A 246 -0.26 -5.18 -20.29
N VAL A 247 0.14 -4.02 -20.82
CA VAL A 247 -0.65 -3.28 -21.83
C VAL A 247 -0.98 -4.17 -23.03
N GLY A 248 -0.01 -4.96 -23.51
CA GLY A 248 -0.20 -5.87 -24.64
C GLY A 248 -1.18 -7.01 -24.35
N ARG A 249 -1.26 -7.49 -23.10
CA ARG A 249 -2.21 -8.55 -22.72
C ARG A 249 -3.65 -8.07 -22.85
N MET A 250 -3.93 -6.83 -22.42
CA MET A 250 -5.28 -6.24 -22.51
C MET A 250 -5.75 -6.05 -23.97
N ALA A 251 -4.84 -5.98 -24.94
CA ALA A 251 -5.20 -5.89 -26.36
C ALA A 251 -6.03 -7.10 -26.85
N THR A 252 -5.95 -8.26 -26.16
CA THR A 252 -6.78 -9.44 -26.42
C THR A 252 -8.29 -9.17 -26.23
N LEU A 253 -8.65 -8.07 -25.57
CA LEU A 253 -10.03 -7.66 -25.31
C LEU A 253 -10.52 -6.54 -26.26
N LEU A 254 -9.76 -6.20 -27.31
CA LEU A 254 -10.11 -5.10 -28.21
C LEU A 254 -11.46 -5.30 -28.92
N ASP A 255 -11.83 -6.53 -29.28
CA ASP A 255 -13.14 -6.82 -29.90
C ASP A 255 -14.33 -6.60 -28.95
N TYR A 256 -14.07 -6.45 -27.64
CA TYR A 256 -15.09 -6.12 -26.64
C TYR A 256 -15.12 -4.61 -26.36
N ASN A 257 -15.83 -3.86 -27.21
CA ASN A 257 -15.85 -2.39 -27.18
C ASN A 257 -16.26 -1.75 -25.84
N SER A 258 -17.02 -2.45 -24.99
CA SER A 258 -17.44 -1.93 -23.69
C SER A 258 -16.40 -2.07 -22.58
N VAL A 259 -15.31 -2.82 -22.81
CA VAL A 259 -14.31 -3.09 -21.78
C VAL A 259 -13.40 -1.89 -21.59
N LYS A 260 -13.25 -1.47 -20.34
CA LYS A 260 -12.35 -0.39 -19.94
C LYS A 260 -10.99 -0.97 -19.55
N PHE A 261 -9.90 -0.38 -20.05
CA PHE A 261 -8.55 -0.81 -19.73
C PHE A 261 -7.90 0.19 -18.78
N TYR A 262 -7.42 -0.30 -17.65
CA TYR A 262 -6.79 0.51 -16.61
C TYR A 262 -5.34 0.06 -16.42
N VAL A 263 -4.42 1.01 -16.48
CA VAL A 263 -3.01 0.78 -16.15
C VAL A 263 -2.71 1.51 -14.86
N ILE A 264 -2.48 0.74 -13.80
CA ILE A 264 -2.16 1.24 -12.47
C ILE A 264 -0.64 1.40 -12.38
N ALA A 265 -0.15 2.64 -12.31
CA ALA A 265 1.28 2.90 -12.29
C ALA A 265 1.62 4.25 -11.64
N ASN A 266 2.90 4.42 -11.28
CA ASN A 266 3.42 5.67 -10.70
C ASN A 266 4.20 6.55 -11.70
N ASP A 267 4.47 6.06 -12.92
CA ASP A 267 5.21 6.79 -13.95
C ASP A 267 4.31 7.17 -15.14
N PRO A 268 3.68 8.37 -15.11
CA PRO A 268 2.83 8.81 -16.20
C PRO A 268 3.62 9.09 -17.49
N LYS A 269 4.92 9.41 -17.42
CA LYS A 269 5.73 9.66 -18.61
C LYS A 269 5.94 8.36 -19.36
N LYS A 270 6.29 7.30 -18.63
CA LYS A 270 6.47 5.97 -19.19
C LYS A 270 5.16 5.37 -19.69
N TYR A 271 4.06 5.54 -18.95
CA TYR A 271 2.72 5.20 -19.44
C TYR A 271 2.46 5.83 -20.82
N ASN A 272 2.68 7.14 -20.97
CA ASN A 272 2.45 7.83 -22.24
C ASN A 272 3.36 7.31 -23.35
N GLN A 273 4.62 6.99 -23.04
CA GLN A 273 5.54 6.39 -24.02
C GLN A 273 5.03 5.03 -24.53
N VAL A 274 4.58 4.16 -23.62
CA VAL A 274 4.07 2.82 -23.97
C VAL A 274 2.75 2.94 -24.73
N ILE A 275 1.77 3.69 -24.23
CA ILE A 275 0.47 3.78 -24.89
C ILE A 275 0.56 4.44 -26.28
N ASN A 276 1.49 5.37 -26.50
CA ASN A 276 1.69 5.95 -27.83
C ASN A 276 2.23 4.95 -28.87
N SER A 277 2.82 3.82 -28.45
CA SER A 277 3.18 2.73 -29.38
C SER A 277 1.97 1.87 -29.77
N PHE A 278 0.84 1.97 -29.06
CA PHE A 278 -0.44 1.31 -29.36
C PHE A 278 -1.45 2.33 -29.90
N SER A 279 -1.06 3.04 -30.97
CA SER A 279 -1.75 4.23 -31.46
C SER A 279 -3.22 4.03 -31.81
N GLU A 280 -3.63 2.83 -32.23
CA GLU A 280 -4.96 2.56 -32.78
C GLU A 280 -6.07 2.47 -31.71
N HIS A 281 -5.74 2.32 -30.43
CA HIS A 281 -6.74 2.18 -29.36
C HIS A 281 -6.32 2.86 -28.05
N LYS A 282 -5.43 3.85 -28.13
CA LYS A 282 -4.84 4.50 -26.95
C LYS A 282 -5.89 5.13 -26.02
N GLU A 283 -7.00 5.58 -26.58
CA GLU A 283 -8.13 6.17 -25.87
C GLU A 283 -8.87 5.18 -24.96
N ARG A 284 -8.69 3.88 -25.19
CA ARG A 284 -9.27 2.82 -24.35
C ARG A 284 -8.50 2.58 -23.06
N TYR A 285 -7.24 2.99 -23.00
CA TYR A 285 -6.37 2.83 -21.85
C TYR A 285 -6.46 4.07 -20.95
N GLN A 286 -6.61 3.82 -19.65
CA GLN A 286 -6.69 4.86 -18.64
C GLN A 286 -5.55 4.67 -17.65
N PHE A 287 -4.72 5.70 -17.50
CA PHE A 287 -3.73 5.77 -16.45
C PHE A 287 -4.42 6.03 -15.11
N VAL A 288 -4.06 5.25 -14.09
CA VAL A 288 -4.49 5.46 -12.72
C VAL A 288 -3.27 5.41 -11.82
N ALA A 289 -3.08 6.45 -11.01
CA ALA A 289 -2.01 6.45 -10.02
C ALA A 289 -2.32 5.44 -8.91
N ASN A 290 -1.31 4.73 -8.42
CA ASN A 290 -1.46 3.64 -7.44
C ASN A 290 -2.19 4.09 -6.18
N ASP A 291 -1.91 5.31 -5.72
CA ASP A 291 -2.50 5.90 -4.53
C ASP A 291 -4.02 6.14 -4.70
N LEU A 292 -4.47 6.51 -5.90
CA LEU A 292 -5.89 6.69 -6.17
C LEU A 292 -6.68 5.38 -6.03
N VAL A 293 -6.04 4.23 -6.29
CA VAL A 293 -6.67 2.91 -6.02
C VAL A 293 -6.85 2.71 -4.52
N GLY A 294 -5.87 3.10 -3.70
CA GLY A 294 -5.96 3.06 -2.24
C GLY A 294 -7.05 3.98 -1.68
N GLU A 295 -7.14 5.21 -2.19
CA GLU A 295 -8.19 6.16 -1.80
C GLU A 295 -9.58 5.65 -2.20
N LEU A 296 -9.73 5.14 -3.43
CA LEU A 296 -10.99 4.58 -3.91
C LEU A 296 -11.42 3.37 -3.07
N TYR A 297 -10.51 2.45 -2.82
CA TYR A 297 -10.78 1.23 -2.05
C TYR A 297 -11.42 1.55 -0.69
N SER A 298 -10.92 2.58 -0.01
CA SER A 298 -11.40 2.89 1.34
C SER A 298 -12.63 3.76 1.34
N ALA A 299 -12.80 4.60 0.32
CA ALA A 299 -14.09 5.24 0.08
C ALA A 299 -15.19 4.18 -0.13
N GLU A 300 -14.91 3.12 -0.90
CA GLU A 300 -15.83 2.01 -1.14
C GLU A 300 -16.12 1.20 0.13
N LYS A 301 -15.09 0.87 0.93
CA LYS A 301 -15.26 0.19 2.24
C LYS A 301 -16.13 1.01 3.19
N ASN A 302 -15.79 2.28 3.39
CA ASN A 302 -16.56 3.18 4.26
C ASN A 302 -18.00 3.35 3.76
N LEU A 303 -18.21 3.51 2.45
CA LEU A 303 -19.56 3.59 1.88
C LEU A 303 -20.35 2.30 2.09
N LYS A 304 -19.71 1.13 1.95
CA LYS A 304 -20.34 -0.17 2.24
C LYS A 304 -20.74 -0.29 3.70
N GLU A 305 -19.87 0.10 4.63
CA GLU A 305 -20.18 0.10 6.07
C GLU A 305 -21.34 1.04 6.40
N LEU A 306 -21.30 2.27 5.88
CA LEU A 306 -22.38 3.23 6.07
C LEU A 306 -23.72 2.73 5.53
N ARG A 307 -23.73 2.02 4.39
CA ARG A 307 -24.94 1.37 3.85
C ARG A 307 -25.48 0.31 4.81
N ILE A 308 -24.61 -0.56 5.32
CA ILE A 308 -24.99 -1.59 6.31
C ILE A 308 -25.59 -0.95 7.56
N ASP A 309 -24.95 0.10 8.10
CA ASP A 309 -25.38 0.78 9.32
C ASP A 309 -26.80 1.39 9.22
N ILE A 310 -27.19 1.80 8.02
CA ILE A 310 -28.54 2.36 7.75
C ILE A 310 -29.50 1.35 7.11
N GLY A 311 -29.08 0.09 6.91
CA GLY A 311 -29.88 -0.97 6.32
C GLY A 311 -30.13 -0.87 4.81
N LEU A 312 -29.17 -0.31 4.06
CA LEU A 312 -29.13 -0.29 2.58
C LEU A 312 -28.21 -1.36 1.99
#